data_AF-A0A3E3J1C3-F1
#
_entry.id   AF-A0A3E3J1C3-F1
#
_cell.length_a   1.000
_cell.length_b   1.000
_cell.length_c   1.000
_cell.angle_alpha   90.00
_cell.angle_beta   90.00
_cell.angle_gamma   90.00
#
_symmetry.space_group_name_H-M   'P 1'
#
loop_
_entity.id
_entity.type
_entity.pdbx_description
1 polymer ?
#
loop_
_entity_poly.entity_id
_entity_poly.type
_entity_poly.pdbx_seq_one_letter_code
_entity_poly.pdbx_strand_id
1 'polypeptide(L)'
;MKSRDTAGAAQSGYLLEYGRRKIRVCADTFQNLAQIFGEDEEEAQGEDGADARQARAVYMMRKRLAEGRQLFAGNLKEMADMMNHVADESVRFISLGNRRQKQIMKGLLGEGLIARDIYLVQKGDGRMELSILLSTKGRASRTVEEAADYLSVLLDMRLMSARRNPFFIGQDPVCFFFEEEPFYCYMTGTARAAKETEEVSGDNFAFFEADDGNFTIVLSDGMGSGEEACRDSEAVADMTETMLEAGLPLEMAVQLVNSAVASEGKEGNMPTLDLCSVDLYEGSCRFMKTGAAASFIKRGSIVEKIDGGTLPLGAFGHAQPRPAECQLMDGDYIIMLSDGMTEGWPGEDGEERLETLLGCIGSVSPAEIANTMMKYAIEQCQGRIRDDMTVLAAGIWERNRE
;
A
#
# COMPACT_ATOMS: atom_id res chain seq x y z
N MET A 1 24.66 20.70 -35.87
CA MET A 1 24.17 19.52 -35.11
C MET A 1 23.35 19.98 -33.91
N LYS A 2 22.19 20.61 -34.13
CA LYS A 2 21.33 21.23 -33.09
C LYS A 2 19.88 20.71 -33.09
N SER A 3 19.55 19.66 -33.85
CA SER A 3 18.14 19.31 -34.15
C SER A 3 17.69 17.90 -33.78
N ARG A 4 18.52 17.06 -33.14
CA ARG A 4 18.09 15.71 -32.71
C ARG A 4 17.52 15.72 -31.28
N ASP A 5 18.18 16.43 -30.36
CA ASP A 5 17.75 16.47 -28.94
C ASP A 5 16.40 17.18 -28.75
N THR A 6 16.12 18.22 -29.55
CA THR A 6 14.84 18.94 -29.51
C THR A 6 13.68 18.13 -30.11
N ALA A 7 13.97 17.24 -31.06
CA ALA A 7 12.95 16.42 -31.71
C ALA A 7 12.52 15.26 -30.79
N GLY A 8 13.46 14.63 -30.07
CA GLY A 8 13.16 13.61 -29.07
C GLY A 8 12.38 14.17 -27.87
N ALA A 9 12.80 15.32 -27.34
CA ALA A 9 12.08 16.00 -26.25
C ALA A 9 10.67 16.45 -26.65
N ALA A 10 10.49 16.95 -27.88
CA ALA A 10 9.18 17.31 -28.41
C ALA A 10 8.28 16.08 -28.58
N GLN A 11 8.81 14.97 -29.14
CA GLN A 11 8.06 13.73 -29.36
C GLN A 11 7.64 13.07 -28.03
N SER A 12 8.50 13.08 -27.01
CA SER A 12 8.15 12.62 -25.66
C SER A 12 7.12 13.52 -24.99
N GLY A 13 7.20 14.84 -25.18
CA GLY A 13 6.18 15.80 -24.71
C GLY A 13 4.80 15.54 -25.34
N TYR A 14 4.75 15.29 -26.66
CA TYR A 14 3.50 14.94 -27.35
C TYR A 14 2.92 13.59 -26.90
N LEU A 15 3.76 12.59 -26.61
CA LEU A 15 3.30 11.29 -26.10
C LEU A 15 2.71 11.40 -24.69
N LEU A 16 3.34 12.17 -23.80
CA LEU A 16 2.77 12.48 -22.48
C LEU A 16 1.43 13.23 -22.59
N GLU A 17 1.37 14.26 -23.44
CA GLU A 17 0.16 15.07 -23.61
C GLU A 17 -1.00 14.27 -24.25
N TYR A 18 -0.67 13.36 -25.18
CA TYR A 18 -1.64 12.43 -25.78
C TYR A 18 -2.18 11.42 -24.75
N GLY A 19 -1.29 10.83 -23.93
CA GLY A 19 -1.66 9.92 -22.85
C GLY A 19 -2.58 10.60 -21.84
N ARG A 20 -2.20 11.78 -21.35
CA ARG A 20 -3.02 12.59 -20.43
C ARG A 20 -4.40 12.89 -20.99
N ARG A 21 -4.48 13.29 -22.26
CA ARG A 21 -5.78 13.57 -22.90
C ARG A 21 -6.66 12.33 -22.96
N LYS A 22 -6.10 11.14 -23.25
CA LYS A 22 -6.87 9.89 -23.25
C LYS A 22 -7.35 9.52 -21.85
N ILE A 23 -6.51 9.70 -20.83
CA ILE A 23 -6.88 9.41 -19.45
C ILE A 23 -8.03 10.35 -19.00
N ARG A 24 -7.97 11.66 -19.32
CA ARG A 24 -9.10 12.58 -19.02
C ARG A 24 -10.41 12.18 -19.70
N VAL A 25 -10.37 11.77 -20.97
CA VAL A 25 -11.58 11.28 -21.66
C VAL A 25 -12.14 10.02 -21.00
N CYS A 26 -11.26 9.16 -20.48
CA CYS A 26 -11.67 8.00 -19.70
C CYS A 26 -12.32 8.43 -18.38
N ALA A 27 -11.71 9.37 -17.65
CA ALA A 27 -12.26 9.96 -16.43
C ALA A 27 -13.67 10.53 -16.64
N ASP A 28 -13.86 11.33 -17.70
CA ASP A 28 -15.18 11.88 -18.07
C ASP A 28 -16.21 10.77 -18.29
N THR A 29 -15.80 9.65 -18.87
CA THR A 29 -16.68 8.50 -19.11
C THR A 29 -17.09 7.83 -17.80
N PHE A 30 -16.14 7.60 -16.89
CA PHE A 30 -16.42 7.08 -15.55
C PHE A 30 -17.32 8.02 -14.74
N GLN A 31 -17.10 9.33 -14.84
CA GLN A 31 -17.92 10.33 -14.16
C GLN A 31 -19.34 10.39 -14.70
N ASN A 32 -19.52 10.27 -16.01
CA ASN A 32 -20.85 10.16 -16.63
C ASN A 32 -21.57 8.87 -16.21
N LEU A 33 -20.86 7.73 -16.16
CA LEU A 33 -21.43 6.47 -15.65
C LEU A 33 -21.84 6.61 -14.18
N ALA A 34 -21.00 7.23 -13.34
CA ALA A 34 -21.32 7.49 -11.94
C ALA A 34 -22.62 8.30 -11.79
N GLN A 35 -22.83 9.32 -12.63
CA GLN A 35 -24.09 10.07 -12.64
C GLN A 35 -25.29 9.20 -13.02
N ILE A 36 -25.17 8.38 -14.07
CA ILE A 36 -26.25 7.48 -14.52
C ILE A 36 -26.63 6.47 -13.43
N PHE A 37 -25.65 5.91 -12.73
CA PHE A 37 -25.91 4.94 -11.65
C PHE A 37 -26.34 5.59 -10.33
N GLY A 38 -26.01 6.88 -10.12
CA GLY A 38 -26.36 7.65 -8.93
C GLY A 38 -27.67 8.42 -9.03
N GLU A 39 -28.31 8.47 -10.21
CA GLU A 39 -29.68 8.99 -10.36
C GLU A 39 -30.67 8.04 -9.66
N ASP A 40 -31.27 8.51 -8.57
CA ASP A 40 -32.37 7.81 -7.92
C ASP A 40 -33.56 7.76 -8.90
N GLU A 41 -34.02 6.56 -9.27
CA GLU A 41 -35.33 6.41 -9.89
C GLU A 41 -36.38 6.86 -8.86
N GLU A 42 -36.92 8.08 -9.04
CA GLU A 42 -37.97 8.65 -8.20
C GLU A 42 -39.06 7.62 -7.92
N GLU A 43 -39.35 7.44 -6.62
CA GLU A 43 -40.29 6.45 -6.10
C GLU A 43 -41.67 6.57 -6.77
N ALA A 44 -42.05 5.56 -7.57
CA ALA A 44 -43.44 5.35 -7.94
C ALA A 44 -44.23 4.96 -6.68
N GLN A 45 -44.91 5.93 -6.07
CA GLN A 45 -45.90 5.70 -5.03
C GLN A 45 -47.08 4.92 -5.61
N GLY A 46 -47.35 3.73 -5.05
CA GLY A 46 -48.63 3.04 -5.23
C GLY A 46 -48.51 1.51 -5.24
N GLU A 47 -48.99 0.85 -4.20
CA GLU A 47 -50.35 0.28 -4.17
C GLU A 47 -50.55 -0.54 -2.88
N ASP A 48 -51.57 -0.16 -2.11
CA ASP A 48 -52.07 -0.92 -0.96
C ASP A 48 -52.76 -2.20 -1.46
N GLY A 49 -52.26 -3.37 -1.08
CA GLY A 49 -52.94 -4.63 -1.39
C GLY A 49 -52.23 -5.91 -0.98
N ALA A 50 -52.64 -6.46 0.17
CA ALA A 50 -52.73 -7.90 0.49
C ALA A 50 -51.58 -8.86 0.11
N ASP A 51 -50.32 -8.56 0.45
CA ASP A 51 -49.39 -9.59 0.97
C ASP A 51 -48.17 -8.94 1.66
N ALA A 52 -48.34 -8.54 2.93
CA ALA A 52 -47.36 -7.70 3.64
C ALA A 52 -45.95 -8.30 3.73
N ARG A 53 -45.79 -9.62 3.64
CA ARG A 53 -44.46 -10.27 3.61
C ARG A 53 -43.81 -10.17 2.24
N GLN A 54 -44.57 -10.35 1.17
CA GLN A 54 -44.08 -10.29 -0.21
C GLN A 54 -43.77 -8.85 -0.62
N ALA A 55 -44.62 -7.90 -0.24
CA ALA A 55 -44.37 -6.47 -0.42
C ALA A 55 -43.12 -5.99 0.33
N ARG A 56 -42.91 -6.47 1.57
CA ARG A 56 -41.67 -6.20 2.32
C ARG A 56 -40.44 -6.82 1.67
N ALA A 57 -40.51 -8.04 1.16
CA ALA A 57 -39.39 -8.69 0.46
C ALA A 57 -39.01 -7.93 -0.82
N VAL A 58 -40.00 -7.51 -1.62
CA VAL A 58 -39.78 -6.71 -2.84
C VAL A 58 -39.22 -5.32 -2.50
N TYR A 59 -39.74 -4.68 -1.45
CA TYR A 59 -39.22 -3.41 -0.96
C TYR A 59 -37.76 -3.51 -0.50
N MET A 60 -37.42 -4.52 0.31
CA MET A 60 -36.04 -4.76 0.77
C MET A 60 -35.10 -5.08 -0.40
N MET A 61 -35.55 -5.84 -1.40
CA MET A 61 -34.76 -6.13 -2.60
C MET A 61 -34.51 -4.87 -3.44
N ARG A 62 -35.53 -4.02 -3.63
CA ARG A 62 -35.38 -2.73 -4.32
C ARG A 62 -34.44 -1.79 -3.57
N LYS A 63 -34.56 -1.76 -2.24
CA LYS A 63 -33.68 -0.97 -1.36
C LYS A 63 -32.23 -1.42 -1.48
N ARG A 64 -31.95 -2.74 -1.41
CA ARG A 64 -30.61 -3.31 -1.63
C ARG A 64 -30.04 -2.99 -3.01
N LEU A 65 -30.88 -3.05 -4.06
CA LEU A 65 -30.45 -2.69 -5.41
C LEU A 65 -30.15 -1.19 -5.55
N ALA A 66 -30.94 -0.33 -4.91
CA ALA A 66 -30.67 1.12 -4.88
C ALA A 66 -29.37 1.42 -4.12
N GLU A 67 -29.18 0.82 -2.94
CA GLU A 67 -27.95 0.95 -2.15
C GLU A 67 -26.72 0.44 -2.92
N GLY A 68 -26.82 -0.71 -3.58
CA GLY A 68 -25.77 -1.24 -4.46
C GLY A 68 -25.44 -0.28 -5.61
N ARG A 69 -26.46 0.27 -6.29
CA ARG A 69 -26.28 1.27 -7.37
C ARG A 69 -25.55 2.52 -6.85
N GLN A 70 -25.91 3.01 -5.67
CA GLN A 70 -25.25 4.17 -5.05
C GLN A 70 -23.77 3.88 -4.71
N LEU A 71 -23.46 2.70 -4.19
CA LEU A 71 -22.06 2.28 -3.95
C LEU A 71 -21.26 2.21 -5.25
N PHE A 72 -21.82 1.59 -6.30
CA PHE A 72 -21.18 1.55 -7.62
C PHE A 72 -20.96 2.94 -8.21
N ALA A 73 -21.92 3.85 -8.08
CA ALA A 73 -21.78 5.24 -8.51
C ALA A 73 -20.64 5.95 -7.76
N GLY A 74 -20.52 5.74 -6.44
CA GLY A 74 -19.41 6.24 -5.63
C GLY A 74 -18.05 5.77 -6.15
N ASN A 75 -17.89 4.46 -6.38
CA ASN A 75 -16.65 3.87 -6.87
C ASN A 75 -16.26 4.41 -8.27
N LEU A 76 -17.23 4.54 -9.17
CA LEU A 76 -16.98 5.10 -10.51
C LEU A 76 -16.53 6.55 -10.46
N LYS A 77 -17.09 7.34 -9.53
CA LYS A 77 -16.67 8.73 -9.31
C LYS A 77 -15.23 8.80 -8.80
N GLU A 78 -14.91 7.98 -7.83
CA GLU A 78 -13.55 7.86 -7.28
C GLU A 78 -12.52 7.45 -8.35
N MET A 79 -12.85 6.47 -9.20
CA MET A 79 -12.03 6.12 -10.36
C MET A 79 -11.82 7.29 -11.33
N ALA A 80 -12.85 8.09 -11.58
CA ALA A 80 -12.74 9.27 -12.43
C ALA A 80 -11.80 10.32 -11.82
N ASP A 81 -11.93 10.58 -10.51
CA ASP A 81 -11.09 11.54 -9.79
C ASP A 81 -9.61 11.13 -9.83
N MET A 82 -9.30 9.83 -9.69
CA MET A 82 -7.93 9.33 -9.86
C MET A 82 -7.40 9.48 -11.29
N MET A 83 -8.20 9.12 -12.29
CA MET A 83 -7.79 9.28 -13.68
C MET A 83 -7.47 10.76 -13.97
N ASN A 84 -8.25 11.69 -13.42
CA ASN A 84 -7.93 13.11 -13.51
C ASN A 84 -6.64 13.46 -12.76
N HIS A 85 -6.42 12.89 -11.57
CA HIS A 85 -5.18 13.10 -10.82
C HIS A 85 -3.94 12.64 -11.60
N VAL A 86 -3.95 11.41 -12.13
CA VAL A 86 -2.88 10.86 -12.99
C VAL A 86 -2.69 11.68 -14.27
N ALA A 87 -3.79 12.18 -14.85
CA ALA A 87 -3.69 13.05 -16.01
C ALA A 87 -3.10 14.44 -15.68
N ASP A 88 -3.23 14.89 -14.44
CA ASP A 88 -2.72 16.16 -13.94
C ASP A 88 -1.30 16.06 -13.38
N GLU A 89 -0.81 14.85 -13.05
CA GLU A 89 0.56 14.61 -12.61
C GLU A 89 1.57 15.23 -13.59
N SER A 90 2.21 16.30 -13.15
CA SER A 90 3.16 17.05 -13.95
C SER A 90 4.57 16.53 -13.75
N VAL A 91 5.11 15.88 -14.79
CA VAL A 91 6.51 15.49 -14.84
C VAL A 91 7.35 16.63 -15.38
N ARG A 92 8.38 17.06 -14.65
CA ARG A 92 9.30 18.12 -15.09
C ARG A 92 10.62 17.52 -15.58
N PHE A 93 10.89 17.67 -16.87
CA PHE A 93 12.17 17.29 -17.45
C PHE A 93 13.26 18.30 -17.11
N ILE A 94 14.35 17.82 -16.51
CA ILE A 94 15.53 18.61 -16.18
C ILE A 94 16.64 18.25 -17.18
N SER A 95 16.88 19.15 -18.13
CA SER A 95 17.98 18.98 -19.08
C SER A 95 19.32 19.21 -18.37
N LEU A 96 20.12 18.15 -18.26
CA LEU A 96 21.48 18.22 -17.76
C LEU A 96 22.34 19.03 -18.74
N GLY A 97 23.00 20.09 -18.25
CA GLY A 97 23.90 20.88 -19.09
C GLY A 97 25.02 20.02 -19.69
N ASN A 98 25.43 20.32 -20.94
CA ASN A 98 26.44 19.57 -21.71
C ASN A 98 27.74 19.26 -20.94
N ARG A 99 28.15 20.13 -20.01
CA ARG A 99 29.34 19.92 -19.16
C ARG A 99 29.12 18.77 -18.16
N ARG A 100 28.01 18.78 -17.42
CA ARG A 100 27.67 17.74 -16.45
C ARG A 100 27.47 16.39 -17.14
N GLN A 101 26.74 16.36 -18.25
CA GLN A 101 26.53 15.13 -19.02
C GLN A 101 27.86 14.50 -19.46
N LYS A 102 28.81 15.30 -19.97
CA LYS A 102 30.15 14.82 -20.33
C LYS A 102 30.96 14.31 -19.13
N GLN A 103 30.81 14.94 -17.96
CA GLN A 103 31.47 14.48 -16.73
C GLN A 103 30.93 13.11 -16.31
N ILE A 104 29.60 12.94 -16.28
CA ILE A 104 28.95 11.67 -15.93
C ILE A 104 29.37 10.58 -16.92
N MET A 105 29.28 10.85 -18.23
CA MET A 105 29.70 9.91 -19.27
C MET A 105 31.17 9.51 -19.13
N LYS A 106 32.06 10.45 -18.79
CA LYS A 106 33.49 10.15 -18.60
C LYS A 106 33.75 9.34 -17.33
N GLY A 107 33.03 9.64 -16.24
CA GLY A 107 33.11 8.89 -14.98
C GLY A 107 32.71 7.43 -15.17
N LEU A 108 31.53 7.21 -15.74
CA LEU A 108 31.03 5.86 -16.04
C LEU A 108 31.92 5.10 -17.03
N LEU A 109 32.50 5.79 -18.02
CA LEU A 109 33.44 5.17 -18.95
C LEU A 109 34.72 4.67 -18.27
N GLY A 110 35.15 5.33 -17.18
CA GLY A 110 36.27 4.89 -16.34
C GLY A 110 36.02 3.52 -15.72
N GLU A 111 34.77 3.25 -15.34
CA GLU A 111 34.33 2.00 -14.72
C GLU A 111 33.92 0.90 -15.72
N GLY A 112 34.01 1.21 -17.02
CA GLY A 112 33.67 0.31 -18.11
C GLY A 112 32.20 0.37 -18.55
N LEU A 113 31.47 1.40 -18.13
CA LEU A 113 30.07 1.64 -18.52
C LEU A 113 29.99 2.73 -19.60
N ILE A 114 29.24 2.45 -20.67
CA ILE A 114 28.96 3.39 -21.74
C ILE A 114 27.57 3.97 -21.48
N ALA A 115 27.53 5.22 -21.05
CA ALA A 115 26.30 5.98 -20.85
C ALA A 115 25.94 6.83 -22.07
N ARG A 116 24.67 6.85 -22.44
CA ARG A 116 24.07 7.76 -23.42
C ARG A 116 22.71 8.23 -22.94
N ASP A 117 22.19 9.28 -23.56
CA ASP A 117 20.80 9.74 -23.41
C ASP A 117 20.35 9.81 -21.94
N ILE A 118 21.04 10.68 -21.19
CA ILE A 118 20.84 10.87 -19.75
C ILE A 118 19.74 11.91 -19.54
N TYR A 119 18.62 11.49 -18.96
CA TYR A 119 17.48 12.34 -18.64
C TYR A 119 17.21 12.31 -17.15
N LEU A 120 17.14 13.49 -16.55
CA LEU A 120 16.73 13.65 -15.17
C LEU A 120 15.32 14.21 -15.15
N VAL A 121 14.45 13.59 -14.37
CA VAL A 121 13.03 13.83 -14.34
C VAL A 121 12.64 14.10 -12.89
N GLN A 122 11.85 15.15 -12.65
CA GLN A 122 11.23 15.39 -11.36
C GLN A 122 9.77 14.95 -11.44
N LYS A 123 9.39 13.98 -10.60
CA LYS A 123 8.02 13.47 -10.43
C LYS A 123 7.14 14.53 -9.75
N GLY A 124 5.82 14.30 -9.73
CA GLY A 124 4.84 15.25 -9.16
C GLY A 124 4.99 15.48 -7.66
N ASP A 125 5.51 14.48 -6.94
CA ASP A 125 5.88 14.48 -5.53
C ASP A 125 7.17 15.28 -5.23
N GLY A 126 7.86 15.78 -6.28
CA GLY A 126 9.12 16.50 -6.18
C GLY A 126 10.37 15.62 -6.18
N ARG A 127 10.22 14.29 -6.14
CA ARG A 127 11.31 13.32 -6.15
C ARG A 127 11.92 13.19 -7.54
N MET A 128 13.17 12.75 -7.59
CA MET A 128 13.94 12.69 -8.82
C MET A 128 14.07 11.26 -9.35
N GLU A 129 13.86 11.09 -10.65
CA GLU A 129 14.12 9.86 -11.39
C GLU A 129 15.12 10.14 -12.51
N LEU A 130 16.13 9.29 -12.63
CA LEU A 130 17.13 9.32 -13.67
C LEU A 130 16.89 8.18 -14.66
N SER A 131 16.67 8.52 -15.92
CA SER A 131 16.67 7.59 -17.04
C SER A 131 17.99 7.69 -17.80
N ILE A 132 18.63 6.55 -18.04
CA ILE A 132 19.94 6.50 -18.70
C ILE A 132 20.07 5.25 -19.55
N LEU A 133 20.61 5.41 -20.76
CA LEU A 133 20.95 4.29 -21.63
C LEU A 133 22.34 3.77 -21.26
N LEU A 134 22.43 2.55 -20.73
CA LEU A 134 23.69 1.93 -20.31
C LEU A 134 24.02 0.68 -21.12
N SER A 135 25.31 0.50 -21.38
CA SER A 135 25.89 -0.77 -21.81
C SER A 135 27.31 -0.96 -21.26
N THR A 136 27.80 -2.18 -21.26
CA THR A 136 29.16 -2.51 -20.83
C THR A 136 30.17 -2.43 -21.97
N LYS A 137 31.38 -1.98 -21.64
CA LYS A 137 32.53 -1.98 -22.55
C LYS A 137 33.32 -3.29 -22.38
N GLY A 138 32.93 -4.33 -23.09
CA GLY A 138 33.65 -5.62 -23.12
C GLY A 138 32.88 -6.77 -22.48
N ARG A 139 33.57 -7.79 -21.98
CA ARG A 139 32.96 -9.01 -21.40
C ARG A 139 32.73 -8.96 -19.89
N ALA A 140 33.13 -7.88 -19.21
CA ALA A 140 32.89 -7.73 -17.79
C ALA A 140 31.43 -7.35 -17.56
N SER A 141 30.66 -8.20 -16.87
CA SER A 141 29.32 -7.84 -16.42
C SER A 141 29.43 -6.87 -15.24
N ARG A 142 28.58 -5.86 -15.25
CA ARG A 142 28.38 -4.92 -14.14
C ARG A 142 26.96 -5.04 -13.64
N THR A 143 26.76 -4.92 -12.34
CA THR A 143 25.40 -4.89 -11.79
C THR A 143 24.84 -3.47 -11.88
N VAL A 144 23.52 -3.35 -11.80
CA VAL A 144 22.87 -2.04 -11.83
C VAL A 144 23.08 -1.31 -10.50
N GLU A 145 23.26 -2.03 -9.40
CA GLU A 145 23.60 -1.47 -8.09
C GLU A 145 24.97 -0.78 -8.13
N GLU A 146 25.99 -1.40 -8.73
CA GLU A 146 27.30 -0.74 -8.93
C GLU A 146 27.14 0.55 -9.75
N ALA A 147 26.28 0.54 -10.78
CA ALA A 147 26.00 1.74 -11.56
C ALA A 147 25.26 2.82 -10.74
N ALA A 148 24.35 2.42 -9.85
CA ALA A 148 23.65 3.32 -8.94
C ALA A 148 24.63 4.02 -7.98
N ASP A 149 25.59 3.28 -7.42
CA ASP A 149 26.64 3.84 -6.55
C ASP A 149 27.49 4.88 -7.28
N TYR A 150 27.94 4.57 -8.51
CA TYR A 150 28.71 5.52 -9.31
C TYR A 150 27.88 6.76 -9.67
N LEU A 151 26.62 6.57 -10.07
CA LEU A 151 25.71 7.67 -10.40
C LEU A 151 25.46 8.54 -9.18
N SER A 152 25.35 7.94 -8.00
CA SER A 152 25.11 8.66 -6.76
C SER A 152 26.23 9.64 -6.45
N VAL A 153 27.48 9.19 -6.59
CA VAL A 153 28.67 10.03 -6.42
C VAL A 153 28.76 11.11 -7.51
N LEU A 154 28.43 10.78 -8.76
CA LEU A 154 28.54 11.72 -9.89
C LEU A 154 27.47 12.82 -9.88
N LEU A 155 26.30 12.52 -9.33
CA LEU A 155 25.15 13.44 -9.27
C LEU A 155 24.99 14.13 -7.92
N ASP A 156 25.73 13.71 -6.88
CA ASP A 156 25.62 14.20 -5.50
C ASP A 156 24.20 13.98 -4.95
N MET A 157 23.64 12.80 -5.25
CA MET A 157 22.29 12.37 -4.90
C MET A 157 22.31 10.88 -4.62
N ARG A 158 21.72 10.39 -3.52
CA ARG A 158 21.63 8.95 -3.30
C ARG A 158 20.59 8.37 -4.24
N LEU A 159 21.03 7.47 -5.11
CA LEU A 159 20.21 6.81 -6.11
C LEU A 159 20.25 5.31 -5.91
N MET A 160 19.11 4.66 -6.07
CA MET A 160 18.98 3.20 -6.12
C MET A 160 18.43 2.75 -7.47
N SER A 161 18.67 1.49 -7.82
CA SER A 161 18.08 0.90 -9.02
C SER A 161 16.57 0.74 -8.84
N ALA A 162 15.78 1.22 -9.80
CA ALA A 162 14.35 0.91 -9.84
C ALA A 162 14.15 -0.61 -9.98
N ARG A 163 13.09 -1.15 -9.35
CA ARG A 163 12.77 -2.59 -9.33
C ARG A 163 12.55 -3.19 -10.72
N ARG A 164 12.07 -2.38 -11.67
CA ARG A 164 11.84 -2.77 -13.07
C ARG A 164 13.12 -3.00 -13.90
N ASN A 165 14.29 -2.66 -13.37
CA ASN A 165 15.54 -2.82 -14.10
C ASN A 165 16.00 -4.30 -14.14
N PRO A 166 16.63 -4.76 -15.23
CA PRO A 166 17.39 -6.01 -15.23
C PRO A 166 18.56 -5.93 -14.23
N PHE A 167 18.88 -7.03 -13.54
CA PHE A 167 19.97 -7.05 -12.54
C PHE A 167 21.37 -6.78 -13.12
N PHE A 168 21.63 -7.22 -14.36
CA PHE A 168 22.93 -7.06 -15.02
C PHE A 168 22.86 -6.11 -16.22
N ILE A 169 23.92 -5.30 -16.38
CA ILE A 169 24.12 -4.47 -17.57
C ILE A 169 24.83 -5.30 -18.63
N GLY A 170 24.16 -5.47 -19.78
CA GLY A 170 24.67 -6.21 -20.95
C GLY A 170 25.57 -5.38 -21.86
N GLN A 171 25.95 -5.95 -23.01
CA GLN A 171 26.67 -5.22 -24.07
C GLN A 171 25.75 -4.39 -24.95
N ASP A 172 24.50 -4.84 -25.09
CA ASP A 172 23.48 -4.11 -25.82
C ASP A 172 22.98 -2.94 -24.96
N PRO A 173 22.81 -1.75 -25.55
CA PRO A 173 22.32 -0.59 -24.82
C PRO A 173 20.86 -0.78 -24.42
N VAL A 174 20.62 -0.75 -23.10
CA VAL A 174 19.29 -0.85 -22.48
C VAL A 174 19.04 0.41 -21.66
N CYS A 175 17.78 0.83 -21.57
CA CYS A 175 17.37 1.95 -20.73
C CYS A 175 17.19 1.46 -19.28
N PHE A 176 17.89 2.09 -18.35
CA PHE A 176 17.80 1.84 -16.91
C PHE A 176 17.23 3.06 -16.21
N PHE A 177 16.51 2.82 -15.11
CA PHE A 177 15.87 3.84 -14.30
C PHE A 177 16.44 3.82 -12.89
N PHE A 178 16.86 4.96 -12.38
CA PHE A 178 17.37 5.12 -11.02
C PHE A 178 16.51 6.13 -10.30
N GLU A 179 16.15 5.83 -9.07
CA GLU A 179 15.26 6.64 -8.24
C GLU A 179 16.02 7.11 -7.00
N GLU A 180 15.58 8.21 -6.39
CA GLU A 180 16.14 8.64 -5.11
C GLU A 180 16.01 7.53 -4.07
N GLU A 181 17.07 7.28 -3.31
CA GLU A 181 17.04 6.27 -2.26
C GLU A 181 16.19 6.76 -1.08
N PRO A 182 15.22 5.97 -0.58
CA PRO A 182 14.43 6.33 0.59
C PRO A 182 15.29 6.64 1.81
N PHE A 183 14.85 7.59 2.63
CA PHE A 183 15.61 8.02 3.80
C PHE A 183 15.57 6.97 4.92
N TYR A 184 14.45 6.28 5.06
CA TYR A 184 14.25 5.22 6.03
C TYR A 184 14.46 3.84 5.39
N CYS A 185 14.90 2.88 6.20
CA CYS A 185 14.86 1.46 5.91
C CYS A 185 14.02 0.77 6.98
N TYR A 186 13.57 -0.45 6.66
CA TYR A 186 12.72 -1.22 7.55
C TYR A 186 13.21 -2.65 7.68
N MET A 187 12.84 -3.29 8.79
CA MET A 187 12.93 -4.74 8.99
C MET A 187 11.60 -5.23 9.53
N THR A 188 11.19 -6.41 9.11
CA THR A 188 9.93 -7.01 9.54
C THR A 188 10.15 -8.22 10.42
N GLY A 189 9.14 -8.58 11.19
CA GLY A 189 9.09 -9.75 12.04
C GLY A 189 7.66 -10.19 12.23
N THR A 190 7.43 -11.50 12.21
CA THR A 190 6.10 -12.06 12.32
C THR A 190 6.10 -13.21 13.32
N ALA A 191 4.97 -13.37 14.00
CA ALA A 191 4.66 -14.56 14.78
C ALA A 191 3.18 -14.88 14.56
N ARG A 192 2.89 -16.14 14.23
CA ARG A 192 1.53 -16.63 14.03
C ARG A 192 1.30 -17.94 14.78
N ALA A 193 0.10 -18.15 15.28
CA ALA A 193 -0.34 -19.40 15.86
C ALA A 193 -1.78 -19.68 15.41
N ALA A 194 -2.00 -20.83 14.78
CA ALA A 194 -3.33 -21.24 14.37
C ALA A 194 -4.12 -21.79 15.58
N LYS A 195 -5.43 -21.59 15.56
CA LYS A 195 -6.36 -22.19 16.52
C LYS A 195 -6.15 -23.70 16.63
N GLU A 196 -6.14 -24.24 17.86
CA GLU A 196 -5.83 -25.66 18.11
C GLU A 196 -6.73 -26.66 17.37
N THR A 197 -7.96 -26.26 17.04
CA THR A 197 -8.94 -27.12 16.36
C THR A 197 -8.81 -27.11 14.85
N GLU A 198 -7.98 -26.24 14.28
CA GLU A 198 -7.83 -26.03 12.85
C GLU A 198 -6.39 -26.31 12.40
N GLU A 199 -6.22 -26.74 11.15
CA GLU A 199 -4.89 -26.91 10.56
C GLU A 199 -4.36 -25.61 9.94
N VAL A 200 -5.26 -24.68 9.60
CA VAL A 200 -4.97 -23.44 8.88
C VAL A 200 -5.55 -22.27 9.67
N SER A 201 -4.80 -21.17 9.70
CA SER A 201 -5.23 -19.93 10.35
C SER A 201 -6.10 -19.12 9.41
N GLY A 202 -7.16 -18.51 9.94
CA GLY A 202 -8.01 -17.54 9.25
C GLY A 202 -7.33 -16.20 8.99
N ASP A 203 -6.26 -15.89 9.72
CA ASP A 203 -5.47 -14.67 9.57
C ASP A 203 -4.53 -14.73 8.35
N ASN A 204 -4.55 -13.69 7.52
CA ASN A 204 -3.59 -13.47 6.46
C ASN A 204 -2.99 -12.07 6.50
N PHE A 205 -1.76 -11.94 6.01
CA PHE A 205 -1.03 -10.70 6.01
C PHE A 205 -0.05 -10.59 4.85
N ALA A 206 0.30 -9.36 4.50
CA ALA A 206 1.29 -9.05 3.49
C ALA A 206 2.21 -7.90 3.94
N PHE A 207 3.46 -7.96 3.48
CA PHE A 207 4.42 -6.87 3.58
C PHE A 207 4.95 -6.60 2.19
N PHE A 208 4.73 -5.39 1.70
CA PHE A 208 5.25 -4.99 0.39
C PHE A 208 5.64 -3.51 0.41
N GLU A 209 6.47 -3.13 -0.54
CA GLU A 209 6.77 -1.72 -0.79
C GLU A 209 6.28 -1.44 -2.22
N ALA A 210 5.41 -0.45 -2.36
CA ALA A 210 4.88 -0.03 -3.64
C ALA A 210 5.92 0.83 -4.41
N ASP A 211 5.73 1.01 -5.71
CA ASP A 211 6.65 1.75 -6.57
C ASP A 211 6.73 3.26 -6.23
N ASP A 212 5.82 3.76 -5.39
CA ASP A 212 5.85 5.10 -4.81
C ASP A 212 6.75 5.18 -3.55
N GLY A 213 7.43 4.09 -3.19
CA GLY A 213 8.30 3.97 -2.01
C GLY A 213 7.57 4.05 -0.67
N ASN A 214 6.26 3.76 -0.67
CA ASN A 214 5.53 3.46 0.54
C ASN A 214 5.71 1.99 0.91
N PHE A 215 6.16 1.73 2.14
CA PHE A 215 6.13 0.41 2.75
C PHE A 215 4.77 0.17 3.40
N THR A 216 4.07 -0.88 3.00
CA THR A 216 2.73 -1.20 3.48
C THR A 216 2.70 -2.56 4.18
N ILE A 217 1.99 -2.59 5.30
CA ILE A 217 1.65 -3.78 6.06
C ILE A 217 0.14 -3.97 5.97
N VAL A 218 -0.28 -5.17 5.58
CA VAL A 218 -1.69 -5.57 5.51
C VAL A 218 -1.92 -6.72 6.46
N LEU A 219 -2.97 -6.65 7.27
CA LEU A 219 -3.47 -7.74 8.08
C LEU A 219 -4.98 -7.86 7.85
N SER A 220 -5.44 -9.07 7.53
CA SER A 220 -6.85 -9.39 7.36
C SER A 220 -7.16 -10.64 8.17
N ASP A 221 -8.15 -10.54 9.06
CA ASP A 221 -8.69 -11.67 9.80
C ASP A 221 -10.03 -12.07 9.17
N GLY A 222 -10.11 -13.31 8.70
CA GLY A 222 -11.30 -13.89 8.12
C GLY A 222 -12.24 -14.40 9.20
N MET A 223 -13.50 -13.95 9.18
CA MET A 223 -14.46 -14.38 10.19
C MET A 223 -14.64 -15.91 10.23
N GLY A 224 -14.42 -16.50 11.41
CA GLY A 224 -14.53 -17.94 11.63
C GLY A 224 -13.15 -18.54 11.91
N SER A 225 -12.90 -19.77 11.45
CA SER A 225 -11.58 -20.40 11.54
C SER A 225 -11.43 -21.46 10.45
N GLY A 226 -10.19 -21.80 10.09
CA GLY A 226 -9.89 -22.83 9.09
C GLY A 226 -9.88 -22.32 7.64
N GLU A 227 -10.08 -23.24 6.69
CA GLU A 227 -9.84 -22.98 5.26
C GLU A 227 -10.74 -21.91 4.63
N GLU A 228 -12.00 -21.77 5.07
CA GLU A 228 -12.92 -20.78 4.51
C GLU A 228 -12.52 -19.36 4.94
N ALA A 229 -12.22 -19.18 6.24
CA ALA A 229 -11.71 -17.92 6.77
C ALA A 229 -10.40 -17.51 6.10
N CYS A 230 -9.47 -18.46 5.94
CA CYS A 230 -8.20 -18.23 5.25
C CYS A 230 -8.40 -17.77 3.81
N ARG A 231 -9.35 -18.36 3.07
CA ARG A 231 -9.59 -17.97 1.67
C ARG A 231 -10.18 -16.57 1.57
N ASP A 232 -11.13 -16.25 2.45
CA ASP A 232 -11.80 -14.94 2.43
C ASP A 232 -10.81 -13.83 2.83
N SER A 233 -9.93 -14.05 3.82
CA SER A 233 -8.89 -13.09 4.20
C SER A 233 -7.74 -12.98 3.19
N GLU A 234 -7.36 -14.09 2.52
CA GLU A 234 -6.37 -14.09 1.43
C GLU A 234 -6.85 -13.21 0.27
N ALA A 235 -8.10 -13.39 -0.15
CA ALA A 235 -8.67 -12.60 -1.25
C ALA A 235 -8.69 -11.10 -0.94
N VAL A 236 -9.01 -10.73 0.31
CA VAL A 236 -9.01 -9.33 0.77
C VAL A 236 -7.60 -8.76 0.80
N ALA A 237 -6.62 -9.49 1.35
CA ALA A 237 -5.22 -9.06 1.39
C ALA A 237 -4.64 -8.90 -0.03
N ASP A 238 -4.80 -9.90 -0.90
CA ASP A 238 -4.27 -9.91 -2.27
C ASP A 238 -4.88 -8.79 -3.13
N MET A 239 -6.19 -8.57 -3.00
CA MET A 239 -6.89 -7.50 -3.74
C MET A 239 -6.40 -6.12 -3.28
N THR A 240 -6.18 -5.95 -1.98
CA THR A 240 -5.66 -4.70 -1.41
C THR A 240 -4.22 -4.45 -1.84
N GLU A 241 -3.35 -5.46 -1.76
CA GLU A 241 -1.97 -5.40 -2.25
C GLU A 241 -1.92 -5.01 -3.73
N THR A 242 -2.67 -5.71 -4.59
CA THR A 242 -2.71 -5.43 -6.03
C THR A 242 -3.15 -3.98 -6.34
N MET A 243 -4.11 -3.45 -5.59
CA MET A 243 -4.59 -2.07 -5.77
C MET A 243 -3.54 -1.04 -5.33
N LEU A 244 -2.89 -1.27 -4.20
CA LEU A 244 -1.88 -0.36 -3.67
C LEU A 244 -0.60 -0.39 -4.50
N GLU A 245 -0.16 -1.56 -4.97
CA GLU A 245 0.96 -1.68 -5.92
C GLU A 245 0.66 -1.01 -7.26
N ALA A 246 -0.61 -0.98 -7.69
CA ALA A 246 -1.05 -0.25 -8.87
C ALA A 246 -1.07 1.28 -8.66
N GLY A 247 -0.76 1.77 -7.46
CA GLY A 247 -0.71 3.19 -7.11
C GLY A 247 -2.06 3.81 -6.78
N LEU A 248 -3.06 3.00 -6.41
CA LEU A 248 -4.32 3.56 -5.90
C LEU A 248 -4.10 4.16 -4.50
N PRO A 249 -4.73 5.31 -4.18
CA PRO A 249 -4.72 5.84 -2.82
C PRO A 249 -5.31 4.84 -1.82
N LEU A 250 -4.75 4.83 -0.60
CA LEU A 250 -5.11 3.92 0.48
C LEU A 250 -6.62 3.86 0.75
N GLU A 251 -7.26 5.03 0.87
CA GLU A 251 -8.69 5.16 1.11
C GLU A 251 -9.53 4.46 0.05
N MET A 252 -9.12 4.60 -1.21
CA MET A 252 -9.85 4.04 -2.33
C MET A 252 -9.66 2.54 -2.45
N ALA A 253 -8.45 2.04 -2.22
CA ALA A 253 -8.21 0.60 -2.17
C ALA A 253 -9.15 -0.06 -1.15
N VAL A 254 -9.26 0.53 0.05
CA VAL A 254 -10.19 0.06 1.09
C VAL A 254 -11.66 0.18 0.66
N GLN A 255 -12.06 1.28 0.04
CA GLN A 255 -13.45 1.46 -0.44
C GLN A 255 -13.83 0.45 -1.53
N LEU A 256 -12.93 0.17 -2.46
CA LEU A 256 -13.15 -0.81 -3.53
C LEU A 256 -13.18 -2.23 -3.00
N VAL A 257 -12.27 -2.59 -2.10
CA VAL A 257 -12.25 -3.90 -1.42
C VAL A 257 -13.53 -4.08 -0.60
N ASN A 258 -13.92 -3.08 0.18
CA ASN A 258 -15.17 -3.07 0.95
C ASN A 258 -16.39 -3.29 0.04
N SER A 259 -16.45 -2.58 -1.09
CA SER A 259 -17.53 -2.72 -2.06
C SER A 259 -17.56 -4.10 -2.72
N ALA A 260 -16.40 -4.67 -3.02
CA ALA A 260 -16.28 -6.01 -3.60
C ALA A 260 -16.80 -7.07 -2.63
N VAL A 261 -16.36 -7.03 -1.38
CA VAL A 261 -16.81 -7.95 -0.30
C VAL A 261 -18.32 -7.79 -0.05
N ALA A 262 -18.83 -6.56 0.02
CA ALA A 262 -20.26 -6.30 0.22
C ALA A 262 -21.15 -6.86 -0.91
N SER A 263 -20.63 -6.92 -2.15
CA SER A 263 -21.37 -7.42 -3.31
C SER A 263 -21.61 -8.93 -3.30
N GLU A 264 -20.81 -9.70 -2.54
CA GLU A 264 -20.96 -11.15 -2.42
C GLU A 264 -22.18 -11.58 -1.58
N GLY A 265 -22.82 -10.64 -0.88
CA GLY A 265 -24.11 -10.86 -0.22
C GLY A 265 -24.04 -11.78 1.02
N LYS A 266 -22.85 -12.10 1.52
CA LYS A 266 -22.65 -12.78 2.81
C LYS A 266 -22.84 -11.78 3.96
N GLU A 267 -24.09 -11.39 4.24
CA GLU A 267 -24.41 -10.51 5.37
C GLU A 267 -23.96 -11.17 6.69
N GLY A 268 -22.85 -10.67 7.25
CA GLY A 268 -22.36 -11.03 8.57
C GLY A 268 -21.11 -11.91 8.65
N ASN A 269 -20.50 -12.33 7.52
CA ASN A 269 -19.21 -13.03 7.48
C ASN A 269 -18.22 -12.23 6.61
N MET A 270 -17.69 -11.13 7.13
CA MET A 270 -16.84 -10.23 6.36
C MET A 270 -15.48 -10.11 7.05
N PRO A 271 -14.37 -10.36 6.33
CA PRO A 271 -13.04 -10.21 6.91
C PRO A 271 -12.79 -8.81 7.42
N THR A 272 -11.97 -8.70 8.46
CA THR A 272 -11.41 -7.43 8.90
C THR A 272 -10.27 -7.02 7.96
N LEU A 273 -9.95 -5.73 7.94
CA LEU A 273 -8.80 -5.23 7.20
C LEU A 273 -8.12 -4.14 8.04
N ASP A 274 -6.82 -4.33 8.27
CA ASP A 274 -5.93 -3.42 8.96
C ASP A 274 -4.74 -3.12 8.05
N LEU A 275 -4.52 -1.84 7.80
CA LEU A 275 -3.48 -1.35 6.91
C LEU A 275 -2.62 -0.34 7.64
N CYS A 276 -1.32 -0.46 7.45
CA CYS A 276 -0.34 0.55 7.85
C CYS A 276 0.54 0.85 6.65
N SER A 277 0.51 2.09 6.15
CA SER A 277 1.36 2.55 5.05
C SER A 277 2.33 3.61 5.54
N VAL A 278 3.62 3.43 5.24
CA VAL A 278 4.74 4.27 5.69
C VAL A 278 5.46 4.83 4.49
N ASP A 279 5.50 6.15 4.37
CA ASP A 279 6.38 6.83 3.42
C ASP A 279 7.83 6.71 3.89
N LEU A 280 8.64 5.92 3.17
CA LEU A 280 10.03 5.69 3.54
C LEU A 280 10.96 6.89 3.26
N TYR A 281 10.48 7.95 2.60
CA TYR A 281 11.25 9.18 2.39
C TYR A 281 11.02 10.18 3.51
N GLU A 282 9.77 10.35 3.94
CA GLU A 282 9.41 11.35 4.96
C GLU A 282 9.20 10.77 6.36
N GLY A 283 8.91 9.47 6.47
CA GLY A 283 8.54 8.79 7.72
C GLY A 283 7.09 9.05 8.14
N SER A 284 6.26 9.61 7.25
CA SER A 284 4.83 9.77 7.49
C SER A 284 4.15 8.40 7.45
N CYS A 285 3.27 8.13 8.40
CA CYS A 285 2.66 6.82 8.55
C CYS A 285 1.14 6.97 8.73
N ARG A 286 0.40 6.16 7.97
CA ARG A 286 -1.07 6.21 7.88
C ARG A 286 -1.63 4.84 8.21
N PHE A 287 -2.51 4.79 9.22
CA PHE A 287 -3.24 3.59 9.58
C PHE A 287 -4.66 3.66 9.06
N MET A 288 -5.13 2.60 8.41
CA MET A 288 -6.51 2.44 8.00
C MET A 288 -7.04 1.13 8.53
N LYS A 289 -8.02 1.23 9.43
CA LYS A 289 -8.63 0.10 10.12
C LYS A 289 -10.08 -0.05 9.69
N THR A 290 -10.56 -1.28 9.57
CA THR A 290 -11.97 -1.62 9.37
C THR A 290 -12.28 -2.90 10.15
N GLY A 291 -12.85 -2.75 11.35
CA GLY A 291 -13.20 -3.85 12.26
C GLY A 291 -12.02 -4.63 12.83
N ALA A 292 -10.80 -4.09 12.75
CA ALA A 292 -9.58 -4.73 13.23
C ALA A 292 -9.18 -4.31 14.65
N ALA A 293 -8.32 -5.10 15.29
CA ALA A 293 -7.77 -4.81 16.62
C ALA A 293 -6.88 -3.54 16.64
N ALA A 294 -6.54 -3.05 17.83
CA ALA A 294 -5.65 -1.91 18.00
C ALA A 294 -4.23 -2.21 17.47
N SER A 295 -3.57 -1.19 16.92
CA SER A 295 -2.14 -1.24 16.59
C SER A 295 -1.35 -0.39 17.58
N PHE A 296 -0.04 -0.62 17.66
CA PHE A 296 0.85 0.13 18.55
C PHE A 296 2.05 0.70 17.81
N ILE A 297 2.48 1.89 18.21
CA ILE A 297 3.78 2.46 17.85
C ILE A 297 4.64 2.49 19.11
N LYS A 298 5.79 1.81 19.07
CA LYS A 298 6.75 1.79 20.17
C LYS A 298 7.95 2.68 19.83
N ARG A 299 8.17 3.70 20.68
CA ARG A 299 9.31 4.61 20.65
C ARG A 299 10.11 4.49 21.94
N GLY A 300 11.21 3.73 21.90
CA GLY A 300 11.97 3.41 23.11
C GLY A 300 11.10 2.62 24.09
N SER A 301 10.78 3.22 25.25
CA SER A 301 9.87 2.64 26.25
C SER A 301 8.45 3.21 26.21
N ILE A 302 8.19 4.20 25.36
CA ILE A 302 6.86 4.80 25.18
C ILE A 302 6.13 3.99 24.11
N VAL A 303 4.87 3.66 24.38
CA VAL A 303 4.01 2.96 23.45
C VAL A 303 2.77 3.83 23.24
N GLU A 304 2.43 4.07 21.99
CA GLU A 304 1.24 4.80 21.57
C GLU A 304 0.26 3.80 20.93
N LYS A 305 -0.99 3.79 21.43
CA LYS A 305 -2.05 2.95 20.88
C LYS A 305 -2.77 3.69 19.75
N ILE A 306 -2.94 3.01 18.62
CA ILE A 306 -3.67 3.46 17.45
C ILE A 306 -5.00 2.69 17.37
N ASP A 307 -6.06 3.35 17.82
CA ASP A 307 -7.42 2.82 17.78
C ASP A 307 -8.12 3.18 16.47
N GLY A 308 -8.66 2.17 15.79
CA GLY A 308 -9.53 2.33 14.63
C GLY A 308 -10.98 2.19 15.04
N GLY A 309 -11.68 3.30 15.29
CA GLY A 309 -13.09 3.30 15.69
C GLY A 309 -14.09 2.93 14.58
N THR A 310 -13.77 1.99 13.71
CA THR A 310 -14.48 1.72 12.45
C THR A 310 -15.03 0.30 12.40
N LEU A 311 -16.25 0.17 11.87
CA LEU A 311 -16.96 -1.10 11.73
C LEU A 311 -16.24 -2.04 10.73
N PRO A 312 -16.44 -3.37 10.83
CA PRO A 312 -15.90 -4.35 9.88
C PRO A 312 -16.26 -4.04 8.42
N LEU A 313 -15.46 -4.55 7.48
CA LEU A 313 -15.75 -4.42 6.05
C LEU A 313 -17.18 -4.89 5.76
N GLY A 314 -17.88 -4.15 4.91
CA GLY A 314 -19.26 -4.37 4.47
C GLY A 314 -20.35 -4.16 5.52
N ALA A 315 -20.01 -3.72 6.74
CA ALA A 315 -21.00 -3.29 7.72
C ALA A 315 -21.73 -2.01 7.22
N PHE A 316 -23.06 -2.09 7.12
CA PHE A 316 -23.90 -1.03 6.57
C PHE A 316 -23.73 0.32 7.31
N GLY A 317 -23.14 1.29 6.61
CA GLY A 317 -23.10 2.68 7.03
C GLY A 317 -22.08 3.50 6.23
N HIS A 318 -22.42 4.75 5.89
CA HIS A 318 -21.54 5.72 5.20
C HIS A 318 -20.34 6.19 6.04
N ALA A 319 -19.88 5.41 7.03
CA ALA A 319 -18.71 5.74 7.81
C ALA A 319 -17.47 5.45 6.98
N GLN A 320 -16.97 6.45 6.25
CA GLN A 320 -15.66 6.37 5.61
C GLN A 320 -14.62 6.17 6.71
N PRO A 321 -13.85 5.06 6.67
CA PRO A 321 -12.79 4.88 7.64
C PRO A 321 -11.79 6.03 7.47
N ARG A 322 -11.50 6.74 8.57
CA ARG A 322 -10.57 7.86 8.56
C ARG A 322 -9.18 7.35 8.88
N PRO A 323 -8.16 7.74 8.10
CA PRO A 323 -6.80 7.35 8.40
C PRO A 323 -6.35 8.02 9.71
N ALA A 324 -5.69 7.25 10.58
CA ALA A 324 -4.92 7.81 11.68
C ALA A 324 -3.51 8.10 11.18
N GLU A 325 -3.07 9.35 11.30
CA GLU A 325 -1.77 9.79 10.79
C GLU A 325 -0.80 10.03 11.94
N CYS A 326 0.44 9.56 11.76
CA CYS A 326 1.51 9.72 12.73
C CYS A 326 2.86 9.90 12.01
N GLN A 327 3.85 10.38 12.75
CA GLN A 327 5.20 10.61 12.24
C GLN A 327 6.18 9.68 12.93
N LEU A 328 6.81 8.81 12.15
CA LEU A 328 7.84 7.88 12.61
C LEU A 328 9.20 8.56 12.66
N MET A 329 10.05 8.02 13.52
CA MET A 329 11.43 8.43 13.76
C MET A 329 12.36 7.22 13.73
N ASP A 330 13.67 7.48 13.71
CA ASP A 330 14.68 6.44 13.84
C ASP A 330 14.46 5.55 15.07
N GLY A 331 14.41 4.24 14.86
CA GLY A 331 14.25 3.23 15.90
C GLY A 331 12.82 3.02 16.41
N ASP A 332 11.81 3.60 15.73
CA ASP A 332 10.41 3.32 16.02
C ASP A 332 10.01 1.92 15.52
N TYR A 333 9.08 1.28 16.24
CA TYR A 333 8.47 0.02 15.83
C TYR A 333 6.97 0.16 15.67
N ILE A 334 6.45 -0.32 14.55
CA ILE A 334 5.03 -0.52 14.30
C ILE A 334 4.68 -1.95 14.69
N ILE A 335 3.62 -2.13 15.47
CA ILE A 335 3.11 -3.41 15.90
C ILE A 335 1.63 -3.49 15.50
N MET A 336 1.26 -4.51 14.74
CA MET A 336 -0.12 -4.83 14.37
C MET A 336 -0.44 -6.25 14.85
N LEU A 337 -1.69 -6.47 15.23
CA LEU A 337 -2.16 -7.73 15.80
C LEU A 337 -3.57 -8.06 15.32
N SER A 338 -3.90 -9.35 15.26
CA SER A 338 -5.29 -9.81 15.18
C SER A 338 -5.94 -9.79 16.56
N ASP A 339 -7.27 -9.82 16.61
CA ASP A 339 -8.06 -9.79 17.84
C ASP A 339 -7.80 -11.00 18.75
N GLY A 340 -7.52 -12.17 18.16
CA GLY A 340 -7.16 -13.39 18.88
C GLY A 340 -5.92 -13.25 19.79
N MET A 341 -5.08 -12.22 19.58
CA MET A 341 -3.98 -11.91 20.49
C MET A 341 -4.43 -11.47 21.89
N THR A 342 -5.61 -10.86 22.01
CA THR A 342 -6.17 -10.39 23.29
C THR A 342 -7.43 -11.14 23.68
N GLU A 343 -8.05 -11.88 22.76
CA GLU A 343 -9.26 -12.64 23.02
C GLU A 343 -9.04 -13.76 24.07
N GLY A 344 -9.99 -13.86 25.01
CA GLY A 344 -9.99 -14.92 26.01
C GLY A 344 -9.07 -14.68 27.22
N TRP A 345 -8.43 -13.51 27.33
CA TRP A 345 -7.59 -13.15 28.47
C TRP A 345 -8.42 -12.91 29.75
N PRO A 346 -7.87 -13.23 30.93
CA PRO A 346 -8.53 -12.93 32.21
C PRO A 346 -8.36 -11.45 32.61
N GLY A 347 -9.45 -10.68 32.62
CA GLY A 347 -9.48 -9.26 32.97
C GLY A 347 -10.20 -8.43 31.91
N GLU A 348 -10.36 -7.12 32.12
CA GLU A 348 -11.12 -6.25 31.20
C GLU A 348 -10.28 -5.61 30.08
N ASP A 349 -8.95 -5.51 30.21
CA ASP A 349 -8.13 -4.83 29.19
C ASP A 349 -6.86 -5.63 28.82
N GLY A 350 -6.95 -6.38 27.72
CA GLY A 350 -5.81 -7.12 27.15
C GLY A 350 -4.84 -6.23 26.38
N GLU A 351 -5.35 -5.16 25.77
CA GLU A 351 -4.56 -4.21 24.98
C GLU A 351 -3.63 -3.39 25.89
N GLU A 352 -4.12 -2.88 27.04
CA GLU A 352 -3.30 -2.13 28.02
C GLU A 352 -2.14 -2.99 28.57
N ARG A 353 -2.36 -4.29 28.71
CA ARG A 353 -1.31 -5.23 29.13
C ARG A 353 -0.26 -5.44 28.05
N LEU A 354 -0.67 -5.53 26.78
CA LEU A 354 0.27 -5.60 25.65
C LEU A 354 1.07 -4.31 25.53
N GLU A 355 0.43 -3.15 25.72
CA GLU A 355 1.09 -1.84 25.76
C GLU A 355 2.17 -1.80 26.85
N THR A 356 1.83 -2.24 28.05
CA THR A 356 2.77 -2.31 29.19
C THR A 356 3.94 -3.26 28.90
N LEU A 357 3.66 -4.43 28.33
CA LEU A 357 4.69 -5.40 27.93
C LEU A 357 5.63 -4.79 26.90
N LEU A 358 5.08 -4.18 25.84
CA LEU A 358 5.84 -3.53 24.79
C LEU A 358 6.78 -2.45 25.35
N GLY A 359 6.31 -1.63 26.29
CA GLY A 359 7.13 -0.61 26.95
C GLY A 359 8.32 -1.19 27.74
N CYS A 360 8.22 -2.45 28.18
CA CYS A 360 9.27 -3.17 28.91
C CYS A 360 10.26 -3.90 28.00
N ILE A 361 9.91 -4.14 26.73
CA ILE A 361 10.80 -4.81 25.77
C ILE A 361 11.88 -3.81 25.32
N GLY A 362 13.15 -4.20 25.48
CA GLY A 362 14.30 -3.42 25.03
C GLY A 362 14.37 -3.27 23.50
N SER A 363 15.43 -2.64 22.99
CA SER A 363 15.68 -2.60 21.56
C SER A 363 16.19 -3.98 21.11
N VAL A 364 15.34 -4.70 20.39
CA VAL A 364 15.58 -6.04 19.83
C VAL A 364 15.08 -6.11 18.39
N SER A 365 15.33 -7.21 17.69
CA SER A 365 14.81 -7.39 16.34
C SER A 365 13.26 -7.40 16.33
N PRO A 366 12.58 -6.89 15.29
CA PRO A 366 11.13 -6.96 15.18
C PRO A 366 10.57 -8.38 15.35
N ALA A 367 11.31 -9.39 14.86
CA ALA A 367 10.96 -10.80 15.04
C ALA A 367 11.00 -11.24 16.51
N GLU A 368 11.96 -10.75 17.31
CA GLU A 368 11.99 -11.03 18.76
C GLU A 368 10.83 -10.36 19.50
N ILE A 369 10.44 -9.14 19.10
CA ILE A 369 9.25 -8.47 19.66
C ILE A 369 8.01 -9.33 19.38
N ALA A 370 7.77 -9.69 18.11
CA ALA A 370 6.62 -10.50 17.71
C ALA A 370 6.57 -11.85 18.47
N ASN A 371 7.70 -12.55 18.56
CA ASN A 371 7.80 -13.81 19.30
C ASN A 371 7.57 -13.64 20.81
N THR A 372 8.03 -12.54 21.41
CA THR A 372 7.85 -12.27 22.84
C THR A 372 6.38 -11.98 23.14
N MET A 373 5.71 -11.20 22.30
CA MET A 373 4.28 -10.92 22.42
C MET A 373 3.45 -12.20 22.25
N MET A 374 3.75 -13.02 21.24
CA MET A 374 3.07 -14.29 20.98
C MET A 374 3.18 -15.23 22.19
N LYS A 375 4.39 -15.39 22.75
CA LYS A 375 4.59 -16.22 23.95
C LYS A 375 3.78 -15.71 25.14
N TYR A 376 3.78 -14.40 25.36
CA TYR A 376 3.02 -13.79 26.43
C TYR A 376 1.51 -14.03 26.26
N ALA A 377 0.97 -13.90 25.05
CA ALA A 377 -0.45 -14.17 24.77
C ALA A 377 -0.83 -15.63 25.04
N ILE A 378 -0.02 -16.58 24.56
CA ILE A 378 -0.22 -18.01 24.83
C ILE A 378 -0.18 -18.29 26.34
N GLU A 379 0.73 -17.66 27.09
CA GLU A 379 0.81 -17.78 28.55
C GLU A 379 -0.46 -17.25 29.25
N GLN A 380 -1.02 -16.11 28.80
CA GLN A 380 -2.29 -15.58 29.34
C GLN A 380 -3.46 -16.54 29.08
N CYS A 381 -3.43 -17.26 27.96
CA CYS A 381 -4.42 -18.27 27.60
C CYS A 381 -4.13 -19.66 28.21
N GLN A 382 -3.23 -19.75 29.20
CA GLN A 382 -2.85 -20.99 29.90
C GLN A 382 -2.27 -22.07 28.96
N GLY A 383 -1.55 -21.64 27.92
CA GLY A 383 -0.95 -22.52 26.93
C GLY A 383 -1.93 -23.02 25.87
N ARG A 384 -3.15 -22.47 25.80
CA ARG A 384 -4.16 -22.86 24.80
C ARG A 384 -4.37 -21.79 23.75
N ILE A 385 -4.47 -22.18 22.49
CA ILE A 385 -4.76 -21.27 21.38
C ILE A 385 -6.23 -21.43 20.98
N ARG A 386 -7.08 -20.53 21.49
CA ARG A 386 -8.54 -20.59 21.31
C ARG A 386 -9.02 -19.96 20.02
N ASP A 387 -8.22 -19.06 19.49
CA ASP A 387 -8.45 -18.37 18.24
C ASP A 387 -7.14 -18.15 17.50
N ASP A 388 -7.23 -17.75 16.25
CA ASP A 388 -6.07 -17.42 15.43
C ASP A 388 -5.32 -16.20 15.99
N MET A 389 -4.01 -16.33 16.18
CA MET A 389 -3.19 -15.29 16.78
C MET A 389 -2.11 -14.87 15.79
N THR A 390 -2.08 -13.59 15.43
CA THR A 390 -1.08 -13.03 14.54
C THR A 390 -0.50 -11.74 15.13
N VAL A 391 0.84 -11.63 15.09
CA VAL A 391 1.59 -10.41 15.42
C VAL A 391 2.51 -10.07 14.28
N LEU A 392 2.38 -8.84 13.79
CA LEU A 392 3.25 -8.23 12.80
C LEU A 392 4.02 -7.11 13.46
N ALA A 393 5.33 -7.11 13.29
CA ALA A 393 6.22 -6.08 13.78
C ALA A 393 7.08 -5.54 12.64
N ALA A 394 7.19 -4.22 12.52
CA ALA A 394 8.12 -3.56 11.63
C ALA A 394 8.94 -2.54 12.40
N GLY A 395 10.26 -2.62 12.34
CA GLY A 395 11.15 -1.59 12.85
C GLY A 395 11.57 -0.67 11.71
N ILE A 396 11.66 0.63 11.99
CA ILE A 396 12.01 1.68 11.03
C ILE A 396 13.28 2.40 11.51
N TRP A 397 14.26 2.57 10.63
CA TRP A 397 15.53 3.22 10.94
C TRP A 397 15.96 4.18 9.84
N GLU A 398 16.69 5.22 10.20
CA GLU A 398 17.30 6.12 9.23
C GLU A 398 18.48 5.42 8.52
N ARG A 399 18.55 5.53 7.19
CA ARG A 399 19.75 5.10 6.44
C ARG A 399 20.88 6.08 6.70
N ASN A 400 21.88 5.63 7.47
CA ASN A 400 23.10 6.38 7.80
C ASN A 400 23.60 7.19 6.60
N ARG A 401 23.73 8.51 6.79
CA ARG A 401 24.33 9.45 5.83
C ARG A 401 25.83 9.50 6.07
N GLU A 402 26.55 8.43 5.74
CA GLU A 402 28.03 8.45 5.73
C GLU A 402 28.59 8.85 4.36
#